data_AF-A0A7S1UGU7-F1
#
_entry.id   AF-A0A7S1UGU7-F1
#
_cell.length_a   1.000
_cell.length_b   1.000
_cell.length_c   1.000
_cell.angle_alpha   90.00
_cell.angle_beta   90.00
_cell.angle_gamma   90.00
#
_symmetry.space_group_name_H-M   'P 1'
#
loop_
_entity.id
_entity.type
_entity.pdbx_description
1 polymer ?
#
loop_
_entity_poly.entity_id
_entity_poly.type
_entity_poly.pdbx_seq_one_letter_code
_entity_poly.pdbx_strand_id
1 'polypeptide(L)'
;AMLHTELDDPTLESRVRAYVAGAVLPNLNADSRDDESWGNETRYVSTMFVNLGLTSQNLLAAGLYNEAMQQVNDVLESVQRAVYRYEGSINKFLMDDKGSTLIACFGLPPVSHEDDPLRAVLAALLICENLFDLGFKASIGI
;
A
#
# COMPACT_ATOMS: atom_id res chain seq x y z
N ALA A 1 25.88 -22.32 2.74
CA ALA A 1 26.30 -21.25 3.65
C ALA A 1 25.08 -20.88 4.49
N MET A 2 25.05 -21.32 5.76
CA MET A 2 24.00 -20.95 6.71
C MET A 2 24.11 -19.44 6.97
N LEU A 3 23.11 -18.68 6.57
CA LEU A 3 22.94 -17.29 6.98
C LEU A 3 22.54 -17.30 8.46
N HIS A 4 23.53 -17.19 9.34
CA HIS A 4 23.32 -16.65 10.68
C HIS A 4 23.10 -15.14 10.52
N THR A 5 21.91 -14.75 10.07
CA THR A 5 21.48 -13.36 10.24
C THR A 5 21.03 -13.28 11.71
N GLU A 6 21.83 -12.62 12.54
CA GLU A 6 21.39 -12.27 13.88
C GLU A 6 20.09 -11.46 13.75
N LEU A 7 19.10 -11.75 14.60
CA LEU A 7 17.76 -11.13 14.56
C LEU A 7 17.80 -9.59 14.72
N ASP A 8 18.95 -9.06 15.11
CA ASP A 8 19.21 -7.63 15.37
C ASP A 8 20.03 -6.96 14.25
N ASP A 9 20.06 -7.51 13.02
CA ASP A 9 20.68 -6.83 11.87
C ASP A 9 19.87 -5.58 11.48
N PRO A 10 20.41 -4.35 11.65
CA PRO A 10 19.70 -3.11 11.36
C PRO A 10 19.38 -2.96 9.85
N THR A 11 20.16 -3.60 8.99
CA THR A 11 19.91 -3.60 7.53
C THR A 11 18.69 -4.45 7.20
N LEU A 12 18.58 -5.62 7.85
CA LEU A 12 17.42 -6.49 7.72
C LEU A 12 16.17 -5.80 8.28
N GLU A 13 16.28 -5.17 9.46
CA GLU A 13 15.17 -4.43 10.07
C GLU A 13 14.64 -3.34 9.13
N SER A 14 15.53 -2.51 8.57
CA SER A 14 15.17 -1.44 7.64
C SER A 14 14.42 -1.98 6.41
N ARG A 15 14.87 -3.12 5.86
CA ARG A 15 14.23 -3.76 4.70
C ARG A 15 12.86 -4.34 5.04
N VAL A 16 12.71 -4.96 6.21
CA VAL A 16 11.44 -5.57 6.65
C VAL A 16 10.42 -4.48 7.00
N ARG A 17 10.84 -3.36 7.57
CA ARG A 17 9.96 -2.21 7.88
C ARG A 17 9.19 -1.69 6.66
N ALA A 18 9.78 -1.79 5.46
CA ALA A 18 9.10 -1.38 4.21
C ALA A 18 7.87 -2.25 3.85
N TYR A 19 7.73 -3.44 4.46
CA TYR A 19 6.56 -4.33 4.28
C TYR A 19 5.49 -4.14 5.34
N VAL A 20 5.74 -3.28 6.33
CA VAL A 20 4.76 -2.95 7.37
C VAL A 20 3.98 -1.72 6.92
N ALA A 21 2.65 -1.79 6.99
CA ALA A 21 1.79 -0.66 6.63
C ALA A 21 2.16 0.61 7.42
N GLY A 22 2.08 1.77 6.77
CA GLY A 22 2.44 3.05 7.39
C GLY A 22 1.65 3.35 8.67
N ALA A 23 0.39 2.93 8.76
CA ALA A 23 -0.43 3.07 9.97
C ALA A 23 0.01 2.18 11.14
N VAL A 24 0.75 1.10 10.88
CA VAL A 24 1.20 0.15 11.90
C VAL A 24 2.56 0.57 12.47
N LEU A 25 3.47 1.03 11.62
CA LEU A 25 4.85 1.35 11.98
C LEU A 25 5.03 2.25 13.22
N PRO A 26 4.29 3.37 13.38
CA PRO A 26 4.42 4.26 14.55
C PRO A 26 4.06 3.59 15.88
N ASN A 27 3.28 2.51 15.82
CA ASN A 27 2.79 1.81 17.00
C ASN A 27 3.61 0.56 17.35
N LEU A 28 4.59 0.19 16.50
CA LEU A 28 5.50 -0.91 16.81
C LEU A 28 6.57 -0.45 17.81
N ASN A 29 6.44 -0.87 19.07
CA ASN A 29 7.40 -0.60 20.13
C ASN A 29 8.21 -1.86 20.49
N ALA A 30 9.53 -1.83 20.28
CA ALA A 30 10.42 -2.95 20.58
C ALA A 30 10.48 -3.27 22.08
N ASP A 31 10.28 -2.26 22.94
CA ASP A 31 10.32 -2.36 24.40
C ASP A 31 8.97 -2.76 25.02
N SER A 32 7.90 -2.81 24.21
CA SER A 32 6.54 -3.11 24.67
C SER A 32 5.80 -3.94 23.63
N ARG A 33 6.32 -5.16 23.40
CA ARG A 33 5.85 -6.09 22.36
C ARG A 33 4.39 -6.51 22.49
N ASP A 34 3.83 -6.44 23.70
CA ASP A 34 2.44 -6.82 23.99
C ASP A 34 1.47 -5.62 23.98
N ASP A 35 1.95 -4.40 23.69
CA ASP A 35 1.10 -3.21 23.57
C ASP A 35 0.43 -3.16 22.19
N GLU A 36 -0.64 -3.94 22.04
CA GLU A 36 -1.52 -3.95 20.86
C GLU A 36 -2.75 -3.04 21.01
N SER A 37 -2.71 -2.09 21.95
CA SER A 37 -3.86 -1.20 22.23
C SER A 37 -4.32 -0.39 21.02
N TRP A 38 -3.45 -0.21 20.02
CA TRP A 38 -3.68 0.49 18.76
C TRP A 38 -4.33 -0.39 17.67
N GLY A 39 -4.18 -1.72 17.73
CA GLY A 39 -4.60 -2.63 16.65
C GLY A 39 -6.07 -3.05 16.75
N ASN A 40 -6.69 -2.89 17.92
CA ASN A 40 -8.00 -3.42 18.25
C ASN A 40 -9.03 -2.31 18.52
N GLU A 41 -9.31 -1.48 17.50
CA GLU A 41 -10.32 -0.42 17.57
C GLU A 41 -11.40 -0.55 16.48
N THR A 42 -12.62 -0.12 16.80
CA THR A 42 -13.69 0.11 15.81
C THR A 42 -13.80 1.60 15.57
N ARG A 43 -13.63 2.03 14.31
CA ARG A 43 -13.71 3.44 13.95
C ARG A 43 -14.23 3.65 12.54
N TYR A 44 -14.66 4.87 12.28
CA TYR A 44 -14.99 5.32 10.93
C TYR A 44 -13.72 5.61 10.14
N VAL A 45 -13.65 5.08 8.93
CA VAL A 45 -12.59 5.29 7.95
C VAL A 45 -13.21 5.42 6.57
N SER A 46 -12.51 6.10 5.66
CA SER A 46 -12.83 6.01 4.22
C SER A 46 -11.97 4.92 3.61
N THR A 47 -12.60 3.88 3.05
CA THR A 47 -11.88 2.74 2.47
C THR A 47 -11.91 2.84 0.97
N MET A 48 -10.75 2.79 0.35
CA MET A 48 -10.58 2.83 -1.10
C MET A 48 -10.22 1.43 -1.63
N PHE A 49 -11.01 0.95 -2.58
CA PHE A 49 -10.71 -0.24 -3.38
C PHE A 49 -10.29 0.19 -4.78
N VAL A 50 -9.05 -0.11 -5.16
CA VAL A 50 -8.45 0.28 -6.43
C VAL A 50 -8.20 -0.97 -7.26
N ASN A 51 -8.84 -1.06 -8.42
CA ASN A 51 -8.37 -1.95 -9.48
C ASN A 51 -7.30 -1.21 -10.29
N LEU A 52 -6.09 -1.77 -10.38
CA LEU A 52 -4.94 -1.11 -11.03
C LEU A 52 -4.89 -1.32 -12.55
N GLY A 53 -5.78 -2.13 -13.12
CA GLY A 53 -5.74 -2.52 -14.52
C GLY A 53 -4.59 -3.48 -14.88
N LEU A 54 -3.77 -3.91 -13.91
CA LEU A 54 -2.80 -4.98 -14.13
C LEU A 54 -3.53 -6.33 -14.24
N THR A 55 -3.18 -7.07 -15.30
CA THR A 55 -3.68 -8.42 -15.53
C THR A 55 -2.72 -9.48 -14.94
N SER A 56 -3.19 -10.73 -14.82
CA SER A 56 -2.33 -11.84 -14.46
C SER A 56 -1.16 -12.02 -15.44
N GLN A 57 -1.34 -11.70 -16.72
CA GLN A 57 -0.27 -11.75 -17.72
C GLN A 57 0.81 -10.72 -17.45
N ASN A 58 0.45 -9.50 -17.02
CA ASN A 58 1.42 -8.48 -16.62
C ASN A 58 2.29 -8.97 -15.44
N LEU A 59 1.66 -9.58 -14.43
CA LEU A 59 2.39 -10.10 -13.27
C LEU A 59 3.26 -11.32 -13.60
N LEU A 60 2.77 -12.23 -14.44
CA LEU A 60 3.58 -13.36 -14.92
C LEU A 60 4.79 -12.89 -15.72
N ALA A 61 4.60 -11.89 -16.61
CA ALA A 61 5.69 -11.30 -17.36
C ALA A 61 6.71 -10.61 -16.43
N ALA A 62 6.26 -9.93 -15.37
CA ALA A 62 7.13 -9.31 -14.38
C ALA A 62 8.03 -10.33 -13.65
N GLY A 63 7.57 -11.58 -13.48
CA GLY A 63 8.39 -12.66 -12.93
C GLY A 63 9.48 -13.18 -13.88
N LEU A 64 9.44 -12.81 -15.17
CA LEU A 64 10.31 -13.33 -16.22
C LEU A 64 11.19 -12.25 -16.86
N TYR A 65 10.70 -11.01 -16.93
CA TYR A 65 11.32 -9.93 -17.68
C TYR A 65 11.45 -8.66 -16.84
N ASN A 66 12.65 -8.08 -16.79
CA ASN A 66 12.95 -6.87 -16.03
C ASN A 66 12.10 -5.66 -16.46
N GLU A 67 11.83 -5.52 -17.77
CA GLU A 67 11.02 -4.41 -18.30
C GLU A 67 9.56 -4.50 -17.81
N ALA A 68 8.99 -5.71 -17.79
CA ALA A 68 7.65 -5.94 -17.25
C ALA A 68 7.61 -5.74 -15.72
N MET A 69 8.67 -6.12 -15.01
CA MET A 69 8.79 -5.84 -13.58
C MET A 69 8.86 -4.34 -13.30
N GLN A 70 9.63 -3.59 -14.10
CA GLN A 70 9.69 -2.14 -13.98
C GLN A 70 8.32 -1.51 -14.19
N GLN A 71 7.58 -1.94 -15.21
CA GLN A 71 6.23 -1.43 -15.48
C GLN A 71 5.26 -1.68 -14.30
N VAL A 72 5.29 -2.88 -13.70
CA VAL A 72 4.47 -3.18 -12.51
C VAL A 72 4.91 -2.32 -11.32
N ASN A 73 6.22 -2.13 -11.14
CA ASN A 73 6.76 -1.28 -10.08
C ASN A 73 6.32 0.18 -10.25
N ASP A 74 6.39 0.74 -11.47
CA ASP A 74 6.00 2.12 -11.76
C ASP A 74 4.52 2.36 -11.44
N VAL A 75 3.65 1.39 -11.76
CA VAL A 75 2.22 1.41 -11.38
C VAL A 75 2.05 1.42 -9.86
N LEU A 76 2.70 0.50 -9.15
CA LEU A 76 2.58 0.39 -7.70
C LEU A 76 3.13 1.64 -6.99
N GLU A 77 4.28 2.12 -7.42
CA GLU A 77 4.92 3.32 -6.88
C GLU A 77 4.06 4.56 -7.11
N SER A 78 3.47 4.70 -8.31
CA SER A 78 2.57 5.80 -8.64
C SER A 78 1.35 5.83 -7.73
N VAL A 79 0.71 4.67 -7.50
CA VAL A 79 -0.44 4.56 -6.59
C VAL A 79 -0.03 4.80 -5.14
N GLN A 80 1.09 4.25 -4.69
CA GLN A 80 1.65 4.50 -3.35
C GLN A 80 1.86 5.98 -3.09
N ARG A 81 2.53 6.69 -4.01
CA ARG A 81 2.77 8.12 -3.91
C ARG A 81 1.46 8.91 -3.85
N ALA A 82 0.46 8.55 -4.66
CA ALA A 82 -0.83 9.23 -4.65
C ALA A 82 -1.60 9.03 -3.35
N VAL A 83 -1.64 7.80 -2.81
CA VAL A 83 -2.28 7.52 -1.50
C VAL A 83 -1.57 8.27 -0.38
N TYR A 84 -0.24 8.18 -0.30
CA TYR A 84 0.54 8.79 0.77
C TYR A 84 0.58 10.31 0.68
N ARG A 85 0.44 10.91 -0.51
CA ARG A 85 0.31 12.36 -0.67
C ARG A 85 -0.89 12.94 0.08
N TYR A 86 -1.98 12.18 0.17
CA TYR A 86 -3.19 12.57 0.90
C TYR A 86 -3.31 11.86 2.25
N GLU A 87 -2.19 11.33 2.75
CA GLU A 87 -2.06 10.72 4.08
C GLU A 87 -2.94 9.49 4.31
N GLY A 88 -3.30 8.78 3.25
CA GLY A 88 -3.88 7.44 3.37
C GLY A 88 -2.81 6.41 3.72
N SER A 89 -3.24 5.22 4.12
CA SER A 89 -2.36 4.05 4.31
C SER A 89 -2.80 2.91 3.42
N ILE A 90 -1.85 2.31 2.69
CA ILE A 90 -2.11 1.07 1.96
C ILE A 90 -2.13 -0.09 2.95
N ASN A 91 -3.17 -0.91 2.88
CA ASN A 91 -3.35 -2.07 3.74
C ASN A 91 -2.91 -3.36 3.04
N LYS A 92 -3.33 -3.56 1.79
CA LYS A 92 -3.04 -4.77 1.03
C LYS A 92 -3.04 -4.54 -0.47
N PHE A 93 -2.20 -5.29 -1.16
CA PHE A 93 -2.21 -5.48 -2.61
C PHE A 93 -2.41 -6.96 -2.88
N LEU A 94 -3.41 -7.29 -3.70
CA LEU A 94 -3.85 -8.65 -3.98
C LEU A 94 -4.10 -8.82 -5.48
N MET A 95 -3.88 -10.03 -5.97
CA MET A 95 -4.37 -10.47 -7.27
C MET A 95 -5.44 -11.53 -7.01
N ASP A 96 -6.68 -11.22 -7.37
CA ASP A 96 -7.82 -12.12 -7.20
C ASP A 96 -8.55 -12.36 -8.55
N ASP A 97 -9.74 -12.96 -8.51
CA ASP A 97 -10.58 -13.20 -9.67
C ASP A 97 -11.10 -11.92 -10.34
N LYS A 98 -11.02 -10.76 -9.67
CA LYS A 98 -11.39 -9.44 -10.16
C LYS A 98 -10.19 -8.65 -10.70
N GLY A 99 -8.99 -9.21 -10.60
CA GLY A 99 -7.75 -8.61 -11.08
C GLY A 99 -6.86 -8.07 -9.96
N SER A 100 -6.05 -7.08 -10.28
CA SER A 100 -5.13 -6.45 -9.33
C SER A 100 -5.85 -5.45 -8.43
N THR A 101 -6.14 -5.85 -7.20
CA THR A 101 -6.85 -5.04 -6.20
C THR A 101 -5.89 -4.51 -5.15
N LEU A 102 -5.85 -3.19 -4.99
CA LEU A 102 -5.18 -2.50 -3.89
C LEU A 102 -6.25 -1.92 -2.96
N ILE A 103 -6.02 -2.05 -1.64
CA ILE A 103 -6.90 -1.50 -0.61
C ILE A 103 -6.12 -0.49 0.20
N ALA A 104 -6.65 0.73 0.27
CA ALA A 104 -6.13 1.82 1.09
C ALA A 104 -7.21 2.34 2.04
N CYS A 105 -6.79 2.86 3.19
CA CYS A 105 -7.68 3.44 4.19
C CYS A 105 -7.22 4.84 4.54
N PHE A 106 -8.17 5.74 4.74
CA PHE A 106 -7.95 7.10 5.22
C PHE A 106 -8.62 7.25 6.59
N GLY A 107 -7.91 7.89 7.50
CA GLY A 107 -8.34 8.00 8.89
C GLY A 107 -7.91 6.87 9.80
N LEU A 108 -6.79 6.21 9.53
CA LEU A 108 -6.17 5.30 10.49
C LEU A 108 -5.20 6.08 11.40
N PRO A 109 -5.01 5.70 12.68
CA PRO A 109 -3.96 6.30 13.49
C PRO A 109 -2.58 6.12 12.85
N PRO A 110 -1.64 7.07 13.03
CA PRO A 110 -1.78 8.33 13.76
C PRO A 110 -2.40 9.46 12.92
N VAL A 111 -2.76 9.20 11.66
CA VAL A 111 -3.11 10.23 10.68
C VAL A 111 -4.60 10.15 10.34
N SER A 112 -5.39 10.88 11.12
CA SER A 112 -6.83 10.98 10.90
C SER A 112 -7.33 12.41 10.99
N HIS A 113 -8.25 12.72 10.08
CA HIS A 113 -8.78 14.06 9.87
C HIS A 113 -10.29 14.02 9.65
N GLU A 114 -10.96 15.13 9.88
CA GLU A 114 -12.38 15.26 9.55
C GLU A 114 -12.64 15.18 8.03
N ASP A 115 -11.64 15.54 7.21
CA ASP A 115 -11.71 15.57 5.75
C ASP A 115 -11.14 14.30 5.07
N ASP A 116 -10.93 13.21 5.81
CA ASP A 116 -10.49 11.92 5.25
C ASP A 116 -11.32 11.43 4.04
N PRO A 117 -12.66 11.60 3.99
CA PRO A 117 -13.44 11.29 2.78
C PRO A 117 -13.03 12.11 1.55
N LEU A 118 -12.76 13.41 1.73
CA LEU A 118 -12.32 14.28 0.64
C LEU A 118 -10.93 13.87 0.17
N ARG A 119 -10.01 13.61 1.11
CA ARG A 119 -8.65 13.13 0.83
C ARG A 119 -8.65 11.83 0.04
N ALA A 120 -9.53 10.89 0.41
CA ALA A 120 -9.72 9.66 -0.35
C ALA A 120 -10.15 9.94 -1.80
N VAL A 121 -11.13 10.83 -2.02
CA VAL A 121 -11.57 11.19 -3.38
C VAL A 121 -10.44 11.85 -4.18
N LEU A 122 -9.69 12.78 -3.58
CA LEU A 122 -8.56 13.44 -4.25
C LEU A 122 -7.42 12.46 -4.59
N ALA A 123 -7.13 11.51 -3.70
CA ALA A 123 -6.19 10.43 -3.98
C ALA A 123 -6.67 9.56 -5.14
N ALA A 124 -7.94 9.19 -5.17
CA ALA A 124 -8.51 8.38 -6.25
C ALA A 124 -8.41 9.07 -7.61
N LEU A 125 -8.72 10.36 -7.68
CA LEU A 125 -8.59 11.14 -8.91
C LEU A 125 -7.14 11.17 -9.40
N LEU A 126 -6.19 11.40 -8.50
CA LEU A 126 -4.76 11.40 -8.84
C LEU A 126 -4.27 10.00 -9.28
N ILE A 127 -4.75 8.93 -8.66
CA ILE A 127 -4.44 7.56 -9.11
C ILE A 127 -4.96 7.33 -10.53
N CYS A 128 -6.21 7.71 -10.81
CA CYS A 128 -6.79 7.57 -12.14
C CYS A 128 -6.00 8.35 -13.21
N GLU A 129 -5.61 9.59 -12.91
CA GLU A 129 -4.77 10.41 -13.78
C GLU A 129 -3.41 9.74 -14.04
N ASN A 130 -2.66 9.41 -12.98
CA ASN A 130 -1.32 8.85 -13.14
C ASN A 130 -1.33 7.49 -13.83
N LEU A 131 -2.31 6.62 -13.53
CA LEU A 131 -2.39 5.31 -14.18
C LEU A 131 -2.80 5.43 -15.64
N PHE A 132 -3.67 6.39 -15.98
CA PHE A 132 -4.00 6.68 -17.37
C PHE A 132 -2.76 7.10 -18.17
N ASP A 133 -1.91 7.97 -17.61
CA ASP A 133 -0.64 8.39 -18.23
C ASP A 133 0.35 7.23 -18.42
N LEU A 134 0.31 6.22 -17.53
CA LEU A 134 1.08 4.98 -17.65
C LEU A 134 0.45 3.95 -18.61
N GLY A 135 -0.68 4.27 -19.22
CA GLY A 135 -1.39 3.39 -20.15
C GLY A 135 -2.29 2.34 -19.48
N PHE A 136 -2.60 2.51 -18.20
CA PHE A 136 -3.48 1.63 -17.42
C PHE A 136 -4.83 2.28 -17.11
N LYS A 137 -5.87 1.47 -17.05
CA LYS A 137 -7.21 1.92 -16.67
C LYS A 137 -7.51 1.53 -15.23
N ALA A 138 -7.47 2.51 -14.34
CA ALA A 138 -7.89 2.33 -12.96
C ALA A 138 -9.42 2.29 -12.83
N SER A 139 -9.93 1.57 -11.83
CA SER A 139 -11.32 1.69 -11.36
C SER A 139 -11.33 1.73 -9.84
N ILE A 140 -12.00 2.72 -9.25
CA ILE A 140 -11.88 2.99 -7.81
C ILE A 140 -13.26 3.10 -7.17
N GLY A 141 -13.47 2.36 -6.08
CA GLY A 141 -14.61 2.51 -5.18
C GLY A 141 -14.15 3.08 -3.84
N ILE A 142 -14.92 4.03 -3.30
CA ILE A 142 -14.71 4.66 -1.98
C ILE A 142 -16.00 4.53 -1.17
#